data_AF-A0A3M1ET41-F1
#
_entry.id   AF-A0A3M1ET41-F1
#
_cell.length_a   1.000
_cell.length_b   1.000
_cell.length_c   1.000
_cell.angle_alpha   90.00
_cell.angle_beta   90.00
_cell.angle_gamma   90.00
#
_symmetry.space_group_name_H-M   'P 1'
#
loop_
_entity.id
_entity.type
_entity.pdbx_description
1 polymer ?
#
loop_
_entity_poly.entity_id
_entity_poly.type
_entity_poly.pdbx_seq_one_letter_code
_entity_poly.pdbx_strand_id
1 'polypeptide(L)'
;MRRFSRLEYERLLYNLPQSYPEIKSSSLHLFTTSKFSGLVKGSVWFHNGLELRIQEVIDFSNGEILDYSYTLFYNEERIRWYDPQPHPENPELASTFPHHFHEHPDIKHNRKPAPGITFQIPNLPTLIADCITLGKSLAT
;
A
#
# COMPACT_ATOMS: atom_id res chain seq x y z
N MET A 1 -19.51 6.15 6.46
CA MET A 1 -18.55 5.52 5.52
C MET A 1 -18.76 4.01 5.55
N ARG A 2 -18.67 3.33 4.40
CA ARG A 2 -18.82 1.88 4.32
C ARG A 2 -17.53 1.23 4.84
N ARG A 3 -17.65 0.44 5.90
CA ARG A 3 -16.56 -0.39 6.45
C ARG A 3 -16.41 -1.63 5.58
N PHE A 4 -15.18 -2.11 5.37
CA PHE A 4 -14.95 -3.36 4.66
C PHE A 4 -15.00 -4.55 5.62
N SER A 5 -15.57 -5.66 5.16
CA SER A 5 -15.56 -6.93 5.87
C SER A 5 -14.34 -7.77 5.49
N ARG A 6 -14.02 -8.79 6.32
CA ARG A 6 -13.00 -9.79 5.99
C ARG A 6 -13.21 -10.42 4.62
N LEU A 7 -14.44 -10.85 4.31
CA LEU A 7 -14.76 -11.52 3.05
C LEU A 7 -14.53 -10.58 1.85
N GLU A 8 -14.90 -9.30 1.97
CA GLU A 8 -14.63 -8.30 0.93
C GLU A 8 -13.11 -8.09 0.74
N TYR A 9 -12.35 -8.05 1.84
CA TYR A 9 -10.89 -7.88 1.79
C TYR A 9 -10.18 -9.09 1.18
N GLU A 10 -10.54 -10.32 1.57
CA GLU A 10 -9.99 -11.55 0.99
C GLU A 10 -10.32 -11.65 -0.51
N ARG A 11 -11.54 -11.26 -0.91
CA ARG A 11 -11.91 -11.19 -2.33
C ARG A 11 -11.08 -10.17 -3.09
N LEU A 12 -10.83 -8.99 -2.53
CA LEU A 12 -9.92 -8.02 -3.14
C LEU A 12 -8.53 -8.64 -3.29
N LEU A 13 -7.98 -9.21 -2.22
CA LEU A 13 -6.62 -9.73 -2.14
C LEU A 13 -6.34 -10.84 -3.17
N TYR A 14 -7.22 -11.83 -3.23
CA TYR A 14 -7.00 -13.03 -4.01
C TYR A 14 -7.46 -12.92 -5.47
N ASN A 15 -8.12 -11.81 -5.84
CA ASN A 15 -8.47 -11.50 -7.23
C ASN A 15 -7.57 -10.41 -7.85
N LEU A 16 -6.49 -9.99 -7.20
CA LEU A 16 -5.64 -8.91 -7.73
C LEU A 16 -5.11 -9.21 -9.14
N PRO A 17 -4.46 -10.36 -9.43
CA PRO A 17 -3.95 -10.62 -10.78
C PRO A 17 -5.06 -10.70 -11.86
N GLN A 18 -6.27 -11.12 -11.48
CA GLN A 18 -7.41 -11.18 -12.39
C GLN A 18 -8.04 -9.80 -12.63
N SER A 19 -7.95 -8.91 -11.65
CA SER A 19 -8.57 -7.58 -11.69
C SER A 19 -7.66 -6.51 -12.30
N TYR A 20 -6.34 -6.72 -12.27
CA TYR A 20 -5.34 -5.77 -12.74
C TYR A 20 -4.35 -6.47 -13.68
N PRO A 21 -4.47 -6.29 -15.01
CA PRO A 21 -3.61 -6.96 -15.99
C PRO A 21 -2.13 -6.53 -15.91
N GLU A 22 -1.82 -5.41 -15.25
CA GLU A 22 -0.45 -4.97 -15.01
C GLU A 22 0.29 -5.80 -13.94
N ILE A 23 -0.47 -6.54 -13.11
CA ILE A 23 0.08 -7.44 -12.10
C ILE A 23 0.49 -8.76 -12.75
N LYS A 24 1.78 -9.07 -12.66
CA LYS A 24 2.36 -10.34 -13.10
C LYS A 24 2.05 -11.48 -12.12
N SER A 25 2.17 -11.22 -10.83
CA SER A 25 1.89 -12.20 -9.78
C SER A 25 1.69 -11.52 -8.42
N SER A 26 1.07 -12.24 -7.48
CA SER A 26 0.91 -11.82 -6.09
C SER A 26 1.19 -12.98 -5.16
N SER A 27 1.96 -12.74 -4.10
CA SER A 27 2.14 -13.65 -2.96
C SER A 27 1.38 -13.19 -1.73
N LEU A 28 0.57 -12.12 -1.84
CA LEU A 28 -0.14 -11.58 -0.70
C LEU A 28 -1.05 -12.62 -0.07
N HIS A 29 -0.96 -12.70 1.25
CA HIS A 29 -1.76 -13.61 2.04
C HIS A 29 -2.30 -12.92 3.29
N LEU A 30 -3.52 -13.28 3.67
CA LEU A 30 -4.13 -12.86 4.92
C LEU A 30 -3.91 -13.92 5.99
N PHE A 31 -3.10 -13.61 7.00
CA PHE A 31 -2.91 -14.42 8.19
C PHE A 31 -3.86 -13.95 9.28
N THR A 32 -4.70 -14.84 9.81
CA THR A 32 -5.58 -14.50 10.94
C THR A 32 -4.79 -14.54 12.24
N THR A 33 -4.77 -13.44 12.99
CA THR A 33 -4.15 -13.39 14.32
C THR A 33 -5.18 -13.55 15.44
N SER A 34 -6.45 -13.24 15.16
CA SER A 34 -7.60 -13.54 16.03
C SER A 34 -8.88 -13.69 15.19
N LYS A 35 -10.04 -13.77 15.86
CA LYS A 35 -11.36 -13.76 15.18
C LYS A 35 -11.60 -12.48 14.36
N PHE A 36 -11.06 -11.35 14.81
CA PHE A 36 -11.36 -10.04 14.24
C PHE A 36 -10.13 -9.31 13.70
N SER A 37 -8.92 -9.80 13.99
CA SER A 37 -7.68 -9.19 13.51
C SER A 37 -6.96 -10.07 12.49
N GLY A 38 -6.32 -9.42 11.52
CA GLY A 38 -5.51 -10.08 10.51
C GLY A 38 -4.24 -9.31 10.19
N LEU A 39 -3.26 -10.04 9.68
CA LEU A 39 -2.03 -9.51 9.10
C LEU A 39 -2.05 -9.84 7.60
N VAL A 40 -1.98 -8.84 6.74
CA VAL A 40 -1.74 -9.04 5.31
C VAL A 40 -0.25 -8.86 5.06
N LYS A 41 0.38 -9.83 4.39
CA LYS A 41 1.81 -9.74 4.06
C LYS A 41 2.13 -10.43 2.74
N GLY A 42 3.10 -9.88 2.02
CA GLY A 42 3.66 -10.47 0.81
C GLY A 42 4.09 -9.39 -0.17
N SER A 43 4.16 -9.76 -1.44
CA SER A 43 4.51 -8.85 -2.52
C SER A 43 3.54 -8.99 -3.69
N VAL A 44 3.41 -7.90 -4.44
CA VAL A 44 2.81 -7.86 -5.77
C VAL A 44 3.91 -7.50 -6.76
N TRP A 45 4.08 -8.32 -7.79
CA TRP A 45 5.04 -8.06 -8.86
C TRP A 45 4.30 -7.61 -10.11
N PHE A 46 4.82 -6.57 -10.76
CA PHE A 46 4.25 -5.96 -11.95
C PHE A 46 5.04 -6.32 -13.19
N HIS A 47 4.39 -6.30 -14.36
CA HIS A 47 5.05 -6.53 -15.65
C HIS A 47 6.10 -5.46 -16.00
N ASN A 48 6.00 -4.27 -15.40
CA ASN A 48 6.94 -3.16 -15.59
C ASN A 48 8.21 -3.27 -14.73
N GLY A 49 8.41 -4.38 -14.02
CA GLY A 49 9.61 -4.61 -13.18
C GLY A 49 9.49 -4.10 -11.75
N LEU A 50 8.38 -3.46 -11.37
CA LEU A 50 8.14 -3.05 -9.99
C LEU A 50 7.75 -4.23 -9.08
N GLU A 51 8.20 -4.19 -7.84
CA GLU A 51 7.71 -5.00 -6.73
C GLU A 51 7.11 -4.08 -5.66
N LEU A 52 5.86 -4.30 -5.30
CA LEU A 52 5.20 -3.67 -4.15
C LEU A 52 5.17 -4.67 -2.99
N ARG A 53 6.00 -4.47 -1.97
CA ARG A 53 5.96 -5.21 -0.71
C ARG A 53 4.95 -4.58 0.23
N ILE A 54 4.11 -5.40 0.84
CA ILE A 54 3.00 -4.98 1.69
C ILE A 54 3.07 -5.67 3.03
N GLN A 55 2.81 -4.89 4.08
CA GLN A 55 2.45 -5.38 5.40
C GLN A 55 1.31 -4.50 5.96
N GLU A 56 0.20 -5.11 6.38
CA GLU A 56 -0.93 -4.40 6.99
C GLU A 56 -1.43 -5.15 8.22
N VAL A 57 -1.71 -4.43 9.29
CA VAL A 57 -2.47 -4.92 10.44
C VAL A 57 -3.89 -4.43 10.29
N ILE A 58 -4.86 -5.34 10.32
CA ILE A 58 -6.26 -5.04 10.01
C ILE A 58 -7.15 -5.45 11.19
N ASP A 59 -8.09 -4.58 11.55
CA ASP A 59 -9.23 -4.87 12.41
C ASP A 59 -10.51 -5.00 11.56
N PHE A 60 -10.95 -6.23 11.36
CA PHE A 60 -12.19 -6.53 10.62
C PHE A 60 -13.46 -6.29 11.44
N SER A 61 -13.38 -6.10 12.77
CA SER A 61 -14.56 -5.71 13.54
C SER A 61 -14.98 -4.27 13.25
N ASN A 62 -13.99 -3.39 13.02
CA ASN A 62 -14.20 -2.02 12.60
C ASN A 62 -14.04 -1.80 11.09
N GLY A 63 -13.48 -2.77 10.37
CA GLY A 63 -13.20 -2.65 8.93
C GLY A 63 -12.19 -1.55 8.65
N GLU A 64 -11.09 -1.56 9.42
CA GLU A 64 -10.05 -0.54 9.41
C GLU A 64 -8.66 -1.17 9.37
N ILE A 65 -7.72 -0.47 8.74
CA ILE A 65 -6.29 -0.76 8.84
C ILE A 65 -5.80 -0.07 10.12
N LEU A 66 -5.13 -0.81 10.98
CA LEU A 66 -4.57 -0.31 12.24
C LEU A 66 -3.14 0.23 12.05
N ASP A 67 -2.38 -0.42 11.18
CA ASP A 67 -1.01 -0.04 10.83
C ASP A 67 -0.64 -0.61 9.47
N TYR A 68 0.31 0.01 8.78
CA TYR A 68 0.79 -0.48 7.49
C TYR A 68 2.23 -0.07 7.20
N SER A 69 2.85 -0.82 6.31
CA SER A 69 4.07 -0.42 5.60
C SER A 69 3.98 -0.93 4.16
N TYR A 70 4.18 -0.03 3.20
CA TYR A 70 4.24 -0.37 1.78
C TYR A 70 5.59 0.06 1.23
N THR A 71 6.29 -0.82 0.51
CA THR A 71 7.61 -0.51 -0.05
C THR A 71 7.68 -0.91 -1.52
N LEU A 72 8.06 0.03 -2.37
CA LEU A 72 8.22 -0.18 -3.80
C LEU A 72 9.70 -0.37 -4.11
N PHE A 73 9.97 -1.42 -4.88
CA PHE A 73 11.27 -1.72 -5.45
C PHE A 73 11.23 -1.67 -6.96
N TYR A 74 12.31 -1.20 -7.57
CA TYR A 74 12.58 -1.32 -9.00
C TYR A 74 13.98 -1.88 -9.16
N ASN A 75 14.13 -3.02 -9.86
CA ASN A 75 15.42 -3.72 -10.00
C ASN A 75 16.14 -3.92 -8.64
N GLU A 76 15.41 -4.39 -7.64
CA GLU A 76 15.88 -4.62 -6.26
C GLU A 76 16.28 -3.36 -5.46
N GLU A 77 16.24 -2.18 -6.08
CA GLU A 77 16.45 -0.91 -5.39
C GLU A 77 15.13 -0.40 -4.80
N ARG A 78 15.15 -0.01 -3.52
CA ARG A 78 13.99 0.62 -2.87
C ARG A 78 13.87 2.06 -3.35
N ILE A 79 12.84 2.33 -4.14
CA ILE A 79 12.62 3.65 -4.76
C ILE A 79 11.56 4.50 -4.04
N ARG A 80 10.64 3.85 -3.32
CA ARG A 80 9.57 4.53 -2.56
C ARG A 80 9.10 3.69 -1.37
N TRP A 81 8.67 4.31 -0.28
CA TRP A 81 7.90 3.61 0.75
C TRP A 81 6.85 4.52 1.38
N TYR A 82 5.80 3.91 1.93
CA TYR A 82 4.69 4.55 2.60
C TYR A 82 4.63 4.06 4.04
N ASP A 83 4.43 4.98 4.96
CA ASP A 83 4.18 4.67 6.37
C ASP A 83 3.27 5.74 7.01
N PRO A 84 2.64 5.42 8.15
CA PRO A 84 1.78 6.36 8.87
C PRO A 84 2.50 7.05 10.04
N GLN A 85 3.84 7.18 10.03
CA GLN A 85 4.53 7.90 11.11
C GLN A 85 4.11 9.37 11.10
N PRO A 86 3.52 9.89 12.20
CA PRO A 86 3.02 11.26 12.22
C PRO A 86 4.17 12.27 12.20
N HIS A 87 4.04 13.27 11.32
CA HIS A 87 4.95 14.41 11.19
C HIS A 87 4.18 15.74 11.30
N PRO A 88 3.60 16.07 12.47
CA PRO A 88 2.80 17.28 12.65
C PRO A 88 3.60 18.58 12.44
N GLU A 89 4.93 18.51 12.57
CA GLU A 89 5.86 19.61 12.31
C GLU A 89 6.00 19.97 10.83
N ASN A 90 5.60 19.08 9.91
CA ASN A 90 5.70 19.31 8.47
C ASN A 90 4.34 19.70 7.87
N PRO A 91 4.10 21.00 7.61
CA PRO A 91 2.81 21.47 7.08
C PRO A 91 2.52 20.96 5.66
N GLU A 92 3.53 20.56 4.89
CA GLU A 92 3.33 20.02 3.53
C GLU A 92 2.55 18.68 3.56
N LEU A 93 2.66 17.93 4.66
CA LEU A 93 2.02 16.62 4.82
C LEU A 93 0.62 16.70 5.43
N ALA A 94 0.16 17.89 5.85
CA ALA A 94 -1.08 18.07 6.59
C ALA A 94 -2.32 17.55 5.83
N SER A 95 -2.31 17.62 4.50
CA SER A 95 -3.44 17.20 3.65
C SER A 95 -3.74 15.70 3.72
N THR A 96 -2.77 14.87 4.13
CA THR A 96 -2.91 13.41 4.21
C THR A 96 -2.49 12.86 5.56
N PHE A 97 -2.36 13.71 6.59
CA PHE A 97 -1.88 13.31 7.91
C PHE A 97 -2.63 12.06 8.46
N PRO A 98 -1.92 11.04 8.98
CA PRO A 98 -0.46 10.91 9.12
C PRO A 98 0.23 10.27 7.89
N HIS A 99 -0.54 9.94 6.86
CA HIS A 99 -0.11 9.18 5.69
C HIS A 99 0.81 10.00 4.80
N HIS A 100 1.97 9.44 4.50
CA HIS A 100 2.90 10.03 3.57
C HIS A 100 3.70 8.92 2.89
N PHE A 101 4.49 9.31 1.89
CA PHE A 101 5.49 8.44 1.30
C PHE A 101 6.82 9.15 1.16
N HIS A 102 7.84 8.35 0.97
CA HIS A 102 9.23 8.73 0.82
C HIS A 102 9.71 8.37 -0.59
N GLU A 103 10.38 9.27 -1.30
CA GLU A 103 10.90 8.98 -2.65
C GLU A 103 12.24 9.69 -2.93
N HIS A 104 12.98 9.26 -3.94
CA HIS A 104 14.21 9.97 -4.35
C HIS A 104 13.93 11.40 -4.87
N PRO A 105 14.91 12.32 -4.81
CA PRO A 105 16.25 12.17 -4.18
C PRO A 105 16.17 12.24 -2.64
N ASP A 106 17.23 11.78 -1.97
CA ASP A 106 17.33 11.74 -0.49
C ASP A 106 16.09 11.15 0.19
N ILE A 107 15.77 9.91 -0.18
CA ILE A 107 14.52 9.22 0.15
C ILE A 107 14.16 9.26 1.65
N LYS A 108 15.13 9.36 2.55
CA LYS A 108 14.88 9.45 4.00
C LYS A 108 14.28 10.79 4.44
N HIS A 109 14.53 11.86 3.69
CA HIS A 109 14.10 13.21 4.05
C HIS A 109 13.05 13.77 3.08
N ASN A 110 12.96 13.23 1.86
CA ASN A 110 11.99 13.67 0.87
C ASN A 110 10.64 12.96 1.06
N ARG A 111 9.82 13.55 1.94
CA ARG A 111 8.44 13.10 2.22
C ARG A 111 7.45 13.84 1.32
N LYS A 112 6.41 13.13 0.89
CA LYS A 112 5.30 13.67 0.10
C LYS A 112 3.96 13.22 0.68
N PRO A 113 2.90 14.02 0.54
CA PRO A 113 1.55 13.58 0.87
C PRO A 113 1.20 12.29 0.13
N ALA A 114 0.38 11.44 0.74
CA ALA A 114 -0.10 10.20 0.13
C ALA A 114 -1.62 10.23 -0.10
N PRO A 115 -2.14 10.98 -1.10
CA PRO A 115 -3.58 11.07 -1.35
C PRO A 115 -4.20 9.69 -1.58
N GLY A 116 -5.32 9.43 -0.93
CA GLY A 116 -6.05 8.16 -1.05
C GLY A 116 -5.47 7.00 -0.23
N ILE A 117 -4.38 7.21 0.51
CA ILE A 117 -3.93 6.31 1.57
C ILE A 117 -4.62 6.70 2.88
N THR A 118 -5.20 5.73 3.56
CA THR A 118 -6.04 5.95 4.74
C THR A 118 -6.17 4.66 5.56
N PHE A 119 -6.68 4.77 6.78
CA PHE A 119 -7.04 3.63 7.62
C PHE A 119 -8.46 3.10 7.35
N GLN A 120 -9.33 3.86 6.68
CA GLN A 120 -10.77 3.57 6.61
C GLN A 120 -11.19 2.75 5.38
N ILE A 121 -10.34 2.62 4.36
CA ILE A 121 -10.60 1.82 3.16
C ILE A 121 -9.34 1.04 2.76
N PRO A 122 -9.46 -0.05 1.97
CA PRO A 122 -8.29 -0.79 1.51
C PRO A 122 -7.38 0.09 0.65
N ASN A 123 -6.09 0.14 0.99
CA ASN A 123 -5.11 0.97 0.27
C ASN A 123 -4.60 0.33 -1.03
N LEU A 124 -4.80 -0.98 -1.21
CA LEU A 124 -4.28 -1.73 -2.36
C LEU A 124 -4.64 -1.11 -3.73
N PRO A 125 -5.90 -0.69 -4.01
CA PRO A 125 -6.23 -0.07 -5.29
C PRO A 125 -5.44 1.23 -5.54
N THR A 126 -5.28 2.08 -4.52
CA THR A 126 -4.50 3.32 -4.61
C THR A 126 -3.02 3.02 -4.90
N LEU A 127 -2.42 2.07 -4.19
CA LEU A 127 -1.02 1.67 -4.37
C LEU A 127 -0.77 1.04 -5.74
N ILE A 128 -1.71 0.23 -6.24
CA ILE A 128 -1.61 -0.40 -7.56
C ILE A 128 -1.66 0.68 -8.66
N ALA A 129 -2.58 1.64 -8.56
CA ALA A 129 -2.68 2.75 -9.51
C ALA A 129 -1.40 3.60 -9.53
N ASP A 130 -0.79 3.83 -8.35
CA ASP A 130 0.49 4.52 -8.24
C ASP A 130 1.63 3.73 -8.91
N CYS A 131 1.74 2.41 -8.66
CA CYS A 131 2.74 1.54 -9.32
C CYS A 131 2.59 1.54 -10.85
N ILE A 132 1.36 1.52 -11.37
CA ILE A 132 1.10 1.59 -12.81
C ILE A 132 1.58 2.93 -13.39
N THR A 133 1.32 4.02 -12.68
CA THR A 133 1.73 5.37 -13.10
C THR A 133 3.25 5.53 -13.06
N LEU A 134 3.90 5.09 -11.98
CA LEU A 134 5.34 5.15 -11.79
C LEU A 134 6.09 4.28 -12.81
N GLY A 135 5.57 3.10 -13.13
CA GLY A 135 6.18 2.24 -14.15
C GLY A 135 6.22 2.87 -15.54
N LYS A 136 5.25 3.74 -15.88
CA LYS A 136 5.26 4.49 -17.15
C LYS A 136 6.38 5.53 -17.16
N SER A 137 6.64 6.21 -16.04
CA SER A 137 7.72 7.21 -15.97
C SER A 137 9.11 6.60 -15.94
N LEU A 138 9.28 5.38 -15.43
CA LEU A 138 10.57 4.67 -15.41
C LEU A 138 10.95 4.04 -16.76
N ALA A 139 9.99 3.85 -17.66
CA ALA A 139 10.21 3.32 -19.00
C ALA A 139 10.60 4.40 -20.03
N THR A 140 10.68 5.67 -19.60
CA THR A 140 11.01 6.84 -20.44
C THR A 140 12.41 7.33 -20.13
#